data_AF-A0A1H8XZS3-F1
#
_entry.id   AF-A0A1H8XZS3-F1
#
_cell.length_a   1.000
_cell.length_b   1.000
_cell.length_c   1.000
_cell.angle_alpha   90.00
_cell.angle_beta   90.00
_cell.angle_gamma   90.00
#
_symmetry.space_group_name_H-M   'P 1'
#
loop_
_entity.id
_entity.type
_entity.pdbx_description
1 polymer ?
#
loop_
_entity_poly.entity_id
_entity_poly.type
_entity_poly.pdbx_seq_one_letter_code
_entity_poly.pdbx_strand_id
1 'polypeptide(L)'
;MTSQQVAYDDAFCASSVWWGWHLLANLLTKAFARALYVIPFAGYVILYSDYFSKLFHFPVLGPSGHSFLPVMLRLHLIYYGSLLLLLAYISYQLAVPTLLRNKTSVHQFVSEVLSTKNYSVAQAALQENIDHLEAVEMHGLSDKERAELESFVTNMKARLSNITFNDDNPNTIPNALHFYYKWKNRTRQLRATIILIITGIGYSCLLLPALDIFQQVVRMTYRSLVHV
;
A
#
# COMPACT_ATOMS: atom_id res chain seq x y z
N MET A 1 3.82 -8.84 -31.12
CA MET A 1 4.50 -9.27 -29.88
C MET A 1 5.59 -10.23 -30.27
N THR A 2 6.83 -10.01 -29.83
CA THR A 2 7.95 -10.93 -30.10
C THR A 2 7.80 -12.17 -29.20
N SER A 3 8.29 -13.34 -29.64
CA SER A 3 8.24 -14.59 -28.85
C SER A 3 8.87 -14.43 -27.46
N GLN A 4 9.92 -13.60 -27.35
CA GLN A 4 10.55 -13.23 -26.08
C GLN A 4 9.59 -12.52 -25.14
N GLN A 5 8.72 -11.65 -25.65
CA GLN A 5 7.76 -10.91 -24.83
C GLN A 5 6.64 -11.81 -24.31
N VAL A 6 6.21 -12.80 -25.11
CA VAL A 6 5.21 -13.79 -24.70
C VAL A 6 5.77 -14.78 -23.67
N ALA A 7 6.97 -15.33 -23.89
CA ALA A 7 7.62 -16.20 -22.90
C ALA A 7 7.91 -15.46 -21.58
N TYR A 8 8.24 -14.18 -21.67
CA TYR A 8 8.43 -13.30 -20.53
C TYR A 8 7.11 -13.00 -19.80
N ASP A 9 6.04 -12.70 -20.54
CA ASP A 9 4.73 -12.48 -19.94
C ASP A 9 4.19 -13.77 -19.30
N ASP A 10 4.38 -14.94 -19.90
CA ASP A 10 3.91 -16.22 -19.34
C ASP A 10 4.72 -16.68 -18.11
N ALA A 11 6.05 -16.54 -18.13
CA ALA A 11 6.90 -16.92 -17.00
C ALA A 11 6.68 -16.03 -15.75
N PHE A 12 6.18 -14.81 -15.92
CA PHE A 12 6.16 -13.81 -14.84
C PHE A 12 4.81 -13.08 -14.62
N CYS A 13 3.80 -13.23 -15.49
CA CYS A 13 2.44 -12.68 -15.28
C CYS A 13 1.46 -13.66 -14.61
N ALA A 14 1.85 -14.90 -14.35
CA ALA A 14 0.95 -15.92 -13.80
C ALA A 14 0.45 -15.64 -12.36
N SER A 15 1.02 -14.67 -11.63
CA SER A 15 0.46 -14.26 -10.33
C SER A 15 -0.32 -12.96 -10.44
N SER A 16 -1.63 -13.08 -10.68
CA SER A 16 -2.59 -12.00 -10.48
C SER A 16 -2.73 -11.75 -8.97
N VAL A 17 -1.73 -11.15 -8.34
CA VAL A 17 -1.89 -10.66 -6.98
C VAL A 17 -2.69 -9.37 -7.08
N TRP A 18 -3.99 -9.45 -6.80
CA TRP A 18 -4.91 -8.31 -6.91
C TRP A 18 -4.61 -7.20 -5.88
N TRP A 19 -3.89 -7.52 -4.80
CA TRP A 19 -3.49 -6.57 -3.75
C TRP A 19 -1.99 -6.26 -3.79
N GLY A 20 -1.64 -4.99 -3.96
CA GLY A 20 -0.24 -4.52 -3.98
C GLY A 20 -0.03 -3.25 -3.17
N TRP A 21 1.18 -2.71 -3.23
CA TRP A 21 1.55 -1.45 -2.57
C TRP A 21 0.61 -0.29 -2.93
N HIS A 22 0.02 -0.31 -4.13
CA HIS A 22 -0.95 0.68 -4.59
C HIS A 22 -2.22 0.73 -3.72
N LEU A 23 -2.73 -0.42 -3.28
CA LEU A 23 -3.94 -0.50 -2.46
C LEU A 23 -3.64 0.05 -1.05
N LEU A 24 -2.50 -0.34 -0.48
CA LEU A 24 -2.01 0.22 0.78
C LEU A 24 -1.78 1.72 0.69
N ALA A 25 -1.18 2.20 -0.40
CA ALA A 25 -1.00 3.63 -0.64
C ALA A 25 -2.35 4.33 -0.64
N ASN A 26 -3.34 3.81 -1.36
CA ASN A 26 -4.68 4.39 -1.45
C ASN A 26 -5.42 4.39 -0.11
N LEU A 27 -5.23 3.38 0.73
CA LEU A 27 -5.84 3.34 2.06
C LEU A 27 -5.14 4.31 3.02
N LEU A 28 -3.81 4.24 3.12
CA LEU A 28 -3.05 4.90 4.18
C LEU A 28 -2.66 6.35 3.86
N THR A 29 -2.65 6.77 2.59
CA THR A 29 -2.18 8.13 2.22
C THR A 29 -3.29 9.14 1.99
N LYS A 30 -4.56 8.71 1.92
CA LYS A 30 -5.70 9.61 1.77
C LYS A 30 -5.82 10.60 2.94
N ALA A 31 -6.33 11.79 2.66
CA ALA A 31 -6.49 12.85 3.67
C ALA A 31 -7.27 12.38 4.91
N PHE A 32 -8.32 11.56 4.70
CA PHE A 32 -9.08 10.96 5.80
C PHE A 32 -8.23 10.07 6.71
N ALA A 33 -7.39 9.20 6.14
CA ALA A 33 -6.47 8.38 6.93
C ALA A 33 -5.45 9.24 7.70
N ARG A 34 -4.98 10.33 7.10
CA ARG A 34 -4.08 11.27 7.77
C ARG A 34 -4.72 11.97 8.97
N ALA A 35 -5.99 12.33 8.87
CA ALA A 35 -6.73 12.88 10.00
C ALA A 35 -6.83 11.87 11.16
N LEU A 36 -7.02 10.58 10.84
CA LEU A 36 -7.07 9.51 11.84
C LEU A 36 -5.74 9.32 12.59
N TYR A 37 -4.61 9.66 11.99
CA TYR A 37 -3.29 9.59 12.65
C TYR A 37 -3.08 10.65 13.73
N VAL A 38 -3.88 11.72 13.73
CA VAL A 38 -3.79 12.79 14.73
C VAL A 38 -4.56 12.42 16.00
N ILE A 39 -5.59 11.58 15.90
CA ILE A 39 -6.46 11.29 17.05
C ILE A 39 -5.76 10.54 18.20
N PRO A 40 -4.76 9.66 18.02
CA PRO A 40 -4.02 9.09 19.15
C PRO A 40 -3.33 10.17 19.99
N PHE A 41 -2.75 11.18 19.34
CA PHE A 41 -2.08 12.29 20.02
C PHE A 41 -3.09 13.21 20.71
N ALA A 42 -4.15 13.60 19.99
CA ALA A 42 -5.22 14.41 20.59
C ALA A 42 -5.92 13.66 21.73
N GLY A 43 -6.20 12.38 21.55
CA GLY A 43 -6.82 11.50 22.54
C GLY A 43 -5.94 11.30 23.77
N TYR A 44 -4.63 11.15 23.60
CA TYR A 44 -3.68 11.11 24.73
C TYR A 44 -3.70 12.42 25.51
N VAL A 45 -3.65 13.57 24.82
CA VAL A 45 -3.75 14.89 25.44
C VAL A 45 -5.08 15.07 26.18
N ILE A 46 -6.19 14.61 25.60
CA ILE A 46 -7.51 14.68 26.23
C ILE A 46 -7.59 13.78 27.47
N LEU A 47 -7.13 12.53 27.37
CA LEU A 47 -7.19 11.56 28.47
C LEU A 47 -6.32 11.95 29.67
N TYR A 48 -5.14 12.51 29.43
CA TYR A 48 -4.21 12.92 30.49
C TYR A 48 -4.44 14.34 31.01
N SER A 49 -5.40 15.06 30.43
CA SER A 49 -5.78 16.36 30.94
C SER A 49 -6.94 16.19 31.92
N ASP A 50 -6.66 16.36 33.21
CA ASP A 50 -7.68 16.40 34.27
C ASP A 50 -8.78 17.44 34.00
N TYR A 51 -8.47 18.45 33.18
CA TYR A 51 -9.42 19.46 32.71
C TYR A 51 -10.52 18.87 31.81
N PHE A 52 -10.17 18.02 30.85
CA PHE A 52 -11.13 17.45 29.91
C PHE A 52 -12.03 16.38 30.54
N SER A 53 -11.52 15.62 31.51
CA SER A 53 -12.33 14.67 32.29
C SER A 53 -13.48 15.35 33.04
N LYS A 54 -13.28 16.60 33.48
CA LYS A 54 -14.32 17.42 34.12
C LYS A 54 -15.27 18.07 33.11
N LEU A 55 -14.76 18.45 31.93
CA LEU A 55 -15.55 19.11 30.88
C LEU A 55 -16.50 18.14 30.14
N PHE A 56 -16.10 16.88 29.99
CA PHE A 56 -16.81 15.88 29.20
C PHE A 56 -17.67 14.90 30.02
N HIS A 57 -18.17 15.32 31.18
CA HIS A 57 -19.31 14.62 31.79
C HIS A 57 -20.52 14.77 30.86
N PHE A 58 -20.67 13.81 29.95
CA PHE A 58 -21.82 13.68 29.05
C PHE A 58 -22.84 12.72 29.69
N PRO A 59 -23.77 13.21 30.52
CA PRO A 59 -24.86 12.37 31.04
C PRO A 59 -25.73 11.79 29.91
N VAL A 60 -25.74 12.43 28.73
CA VAL A 60 -26.54 12.05 27.55
C VAL A 60 -25.96 10.87 26.76
N LEU A 61 -24.66 10.59 26.88
CA LEU A 61 -24.05 9.36 26.35
C LEU A 61 -24.15 8.19 27.35
N GLY A 62 -24.79 8.43 28.50
CA GLY A 62 -25.09 7.45 29.53
C GLY A 62 -26.05 6.35 29.07
N PRO A 63 -26.28 5.33 29.94
CA PRO A 63 -26.82 4.03 29.60
C PRO A 63 -28.31 4.08 29.30
N SER A 64 -28.69 4.65 28.16
CA SER A 64 -30.00 4.45 27.57
C SER A 64 -30.05 3.06 26.90
N GLY A 65 -29.78 2.01 27.71
CA GLY A 65 -30.08 0.57 27.55
C GLY A 65 -29.85 -0.16 26.23
N HIS A 66 -29.40 0.48 25.15
CA HIS A 66 -29.60 -0.02 23.78
C HIS A 66 -28.36 0.10 22.88
N SER A 67 -27.26 0.66 23.39
CA SER A 67 -25.95 0.61 22.73
C SER A 67 -25.40 -0.81 22.79
N PHE A 68 -24.88 -1.35 21.68
CA PHE A 68 -24.28 -2.69 21.71
C PHE A 68 -22.85 -2.66 22.27
N LEU A 69 -22.17 -1.49 22.21
CA LEU A 69 -20.85 -1.28 22.81
C LEU A 69 -20.93 -0.39 24.04
N PRO A 70 -20.31 -0.78 25.17
CA PRO A 70 -20.06 0.12 26.28
C PRO A 70 -19.25 1.35 25.85
N VAL A 71 -19.52 2.52 26.44
CA VAL A 71 -18.79 3.77 26.15
C VAL A 71 -17.28 3.57 26.21
N MET A 72 -16.78 2.91 27.25
CA MET A 72 -15.34 2.66 27.41
C MET A 72 -14.75 1.81 26.29
N LEU A 73 -15.46 0.76 25.87
CA LEU A 73 -15.01 -0.09 24.77
C LEU A 73 -14.96 0.67 23.45
N ARG A 74 -15.91 1.57 23.20
CA ARG A 74 -15.90 2.44 22.00
C ARG A 74 -14.67 3.35 21.98
N LEU A 75 -14.38 4.00 23.11
CA LEU A 75 -13.21 4.86 23.24
C LEU A 75 -11.91 4.07 23.03
N HIS A 76 -11.78 2.89 23.63
CA HIS A 76 -10.64 2.00 23.42
C HIS A 76 -10.50 1.56 21.96
N LEU A 77 -11.61 1.17 21.31
CA LEU A 77 -11.61 0.79 19.90
C LEU A 77 -11.17 1.93 18.98
N ILE A 78 -11.64 3.16 19.24
CA ILE A 78 -11.21 4.36 18.50
C ILE A 78 -9.71 4.61 18.71
N TYR A 79 -9.25 4.56 19.95
CA TYR A 79 -7.86 4.80 20.31
C TYR A 79 -6.91 3.75 19.72
N TYR A 80 -7.16 2.46 19.96
CA TYR A 80 -6.32 1.38 19.44
C TYR A 80 -6.43 1.27 17.91
N GLY A 81 -7.62 1.48 17.33
CA GLY A 81 -7.79 1.47 15.88
C GLY A 81 -6.95 2.55 15.18
N SER A 82 -6.97 3.77 15.71
CA SER A 82 -6.16 4.87 15.18
C SER A 82 -4.65 4.67 15.40
N LEU A 83 -4.24 4.11 16.55
CA LEU A 83 -2.85 3.74 16.81
C LEU A 83 -2.36 2.66 15.84
N LEU A 84 -3.16 1.62 15.59
CA LEU A 84 -2.83 0.56 14.62
C LEU A 84 -2.70 1.11 13.21
N LEU A 85 -3.57 2.03 12.79
CA LEU A 85 -3.46 2.69 11.49
C LEU A 85 -2.20 3.55 11.38
N LEU A 86 -1.81 4.25 12.45
CA LEU A 86 -0.54 4.99 12.50
C LEU A 86 0.67 4.04 12.37
N LEU A 87 0.68 2.94 13.11
CA LEU A 87 1.73 1.93 13.02
C LEU A 87 1.79 1.30 11.62
N ALA A 88 0.63 1.02 11.00
CA ALA A 88 0.55 0.54 9.63
C ALA A 88 1.11 1.56 8.63
N TYR A 89 0.82 2.85 8.82
CA TYR A 89 1.36 3.92 8.00
C TYR A 89 2.88 4.04 8.11
N ILE A 90 3.42 4.03 9.33
CA ILE A 90 4.88 4.05 9.56
C ILE A 90 5.52 2.81 8.93
N SER A 91 4.96 1.62 9.17
CA SER A 91 5.44 0.37 8.58
C SER A 91 5.40 0.39 7.05
N TYR A 92 4.34 0.95 6.47
CA TYR A 92 4.23 1.18 5.02
C TYR A 92 5.34 2.10 4.51
N GLN A 93 5.58 3.23 5.19
CA GLN A 93 6.64 4.15 4.78
C GLN A 93 8.02 3.48 4.84
N LEU A 94 8.30 2.67 5.85
CA LEU A 94 9.58 1.96 5.96
C LEU A 94 9.71 0.79 4.97
N ALA A 95 8.62 0.11 4.64
CA ALA A 95 8.67 -1.09 3.80
C ALA A 95 8.54 -0.82 2.31
N VAL A 96 7.84 0.25 1.90
CA VAL A 96 7.62 0.58 0.49
C VAL A 96 8.94 0.98 -0.17
N PRO A 97 9.28 0.41 -1.34
CA PRO A 97 10.45 0.86 -2.10
C PRO A 97 10.31 2.33 -2.49
N THR A 98 11.39 3.10 -2.34
CA THR A 98 11.40 4.55 -2.57
C THR A 98 10.95 4.92 -3.99
N LEU A 99 11.38 4.15 -5.00
CA LEU A 99 11.02 4.36 -6.40
C LEU A 99 9.53 4.09 -6.71
N LEU A 100 8.90 3.23 -5.91
CA LEU A 100 7.49 2.86 -6.05
C LEU A 100 6.57 3.72 -5.18
N ARG A 101 7.15 4.54 -4.30
CA ARG A 101 6.40 5.43 -3.41
C ARG A 101 5.61 6.42 -4.27
N ASN A 102 4.30 6.49 -4.03
CA ASN A 102 3.32 7.33 -4.74
C ASN A 102 2.96 6.90 -6.17
N LYS A 103 3.35 5.70 -6.63
CA LYS A 103 2.96 5.17 -7.94
C LYS A 103 1.78 4.22 -7.81
N THR A 104 0.66 4.56 -8.45
CA THR A 104 -0.58 3.77 -8.35
C THR A 104 -0.63 2.60 -9.32
N SER A 105 0.04 2.73 -10.47
CA SER A 105 0.06 1.71 -11.51
C SER A 105 1.44 1.58 -12.17
N VAL A 106 1.68 0.43 -12.80
CA VAL A 106 2.93 0.19 -13.55
C VAL A 106 3.04 1.19 -14.70
N HIS A 107 1.94 1.43 -15.42
CA HIS A 107 1.92 2.39 -16.52
C HIS A 107 2.26 3.80 -16.02
N GLN A 108 1.76 4.23 -14.87
CA GLN A 108 2.11 5.52 -14.29
C GLN A 108 3.60 5.59 -13.96
N PHE A 109 4.16 4.54 -13.36
CA PHE A 109 5.59 4.48 -13.06
C PHE A 109 6.45 4.57 -14.33
N VAL A 110 6.17 3.73 -15.32
CA VAL A 110 6.93 3.70 -16.59
C VAL A 110 6.79 5.03 -17.34
N SER A 111 5.56 5.52 -17.49
CA SER A 111 5.28 6.77 -18.19
C SER A 111 5.98 7.96 -17.53
N GLU A 112 6.00 8.02 -16.20
CA GLU A 112 6.62 9.13 -15.48
C GLU A 112 8.14 9.11 -15.57
N VAL A 113 8.77 7.94 -15.47
CA VAL A 113 10.23 7.81 -15.64
C VAL A 113 10.65 8.22 -17.06
N LEU A 114 9.88 7.82 -18.07
CA LEU A 114 10.14 8.18 -19.47
C LEU A 114 9.86 9.66 -19.74
N SER A 115 8.75 10.21 -19.24
CA SER A 115 8.38 11.61 -19.47
C SER A 115 9.33 12.58 -18.78
N THR A 116 9.82 12.23 -17.59
CA THR A 116 10.79 13.03 -16.84
C THR A 116 12.23 12.85 -17.33
N LYS A 117 12.47 11.89 -18.25
CA LYS A 117 13.80 11.49 -18.73
C LYS A 117 14.79 11.28 -17.58
N ASN A 118 14.33 10.71 -16.47
CA ASN A 118 15.15 10.60 -15.26
C ASN A 118 16.09 9.40 -15.38
N TYR A 119 17.24 9.63 -16.03
CA TYR A 119 18.27 8.61 -16.27
C TYR A 119 18.71 7.91 -14.99
N SER A 120 18.84 8.65 -13.88
CA SER A 120 19.28 8.08 -12.59
C SER A 120 18.33 7.00 -12.07
N VAL A 121 17.02 7.22 -12.19
CA VAL A 121 16.00 6.27 -11.74
C VAL A 121 15.95 5.06 -12.65
N ALA A 122 16.02 5.28 -13.97
CA ALA A 122 16.05 4.19 -14.94
C ALA A 122 17.30 3.31 -14.77
N GLN A 123 18.46 3.93 -14.58
CA GLN A 123 19.73 3.24 -14.34
C GLN A 123 19.70 2.45 -13.03
N ALA A 124 19.20 3.04 -11.93
CA ALA A 124 19.07 2.34 -10.66
C ALA A 124 18.14 1.12 -10.75
N ALA A 125 17.00 1.26 -11.44
CA ALA A 125 16.07 0.16 -11.66
C ALA A 125 16.67 -0.96 -12.53
N LEU A 126 17.39 -0.59 -13.60
CA LEU A 126 18.10 -1.53 -14.48
C LEU A 126 19.22 -2.27 -13.73
N GLN A 127 20.05 -1.54 -12.98
CA GLN A 127 21.14 -2.14 -12.18
C GLN A 127 20.58 -3.16 -11.19
N GLU A 128 19.56 -2.79 -10.43
CA GLU A 128 18.97 -3.67 -9.42
C GLU A 128 18.29 -4.91 -10.05
N ASN A 129 17.77 -4.79 -11.27
CA ASN A 129 17.29 -5.95 -12.04
C ASN A 129 18.45 -6.85 -12.50
N ILE A 130 19.55 -6.28 -12.99
CA ILE A 130 20.74 -7.04 -13.41
C ILE A 130 21.29 -7.82 -12.22
N ASP A 131 21.54 -7.13 -11.10
CA ASP A 131 22.06 -7.74 -9.87
C ASP A 131 21.16 -8.88 -9.39
N HIS A 132 19.84 -8.70 -9.50
CA HIS A 132 18.89 -9.76 -9.14
C HIS A 132 18.97 -10.96 -10.07
N LEU A 133 18.94 -10.74 -11.39
CA LEU A 133 18.96 -11.84 -12.35
C LEU A 133 20.27 -12.61 -12.31
N GLU A 134 21.38 -11.95 -11.98
CA GLU A 134 22.68 -12.63 -11.76
C GLU A 134 22.71 -13.44 -10.46
N ALA A 135 22.00 -12.99 -9.44
CA ALA A 135 21.90 -13.69 -8.15
C ALA A 135 20.92 -14.88 -8.19
N VAL A 136 20.00 -14.93 -9.16
CA VAL A 136 19.13 -16.09 -9.34
C VAL A 136 19.98 -17.25 -9.85
N GLU A 137 20.24 -18.22 -8.96
CA GLU A 137 20.94 -19.45 -9.33
C GLU A 137 20.20 -20.15 -10.48
N MET A 138 20.89 -20.33 -11.61
CA MET A 138 20.33 -20.93 -12.81
C MET A 138 20.13 -22.46 -12.71
N HIS A 139 20.20 -23.01 -11.50
CA HIS A 139 19.94 -24.41 -11.20
C HIS A 139 18.43 -24.69 -11.32
N GLY A 140 17.99 -24.99 -12.54
CA GLY A 140 16.61 -25.38 -12.83
C GLY A 140 16.06 -24.87 -14.16
N LEU A 141 16.76 -23.94 -14.81
CA LEU A 141 16.41 -23.46 -16.16
C LEU A 141 16.90 -24.45 -17.22
N SER A 142 16.11 -24.65 -18.27
CA SER A 142 16.56 -25.33 -19.48
C SER A 142 17.71 -24.54 -20.14
N ASP A 143 18.63 -25.23 -20.84
CA ASP A 143 19.73 -24.57 -21.57
C ASP A 143 19.24 -23.45 -22.50
N LYS A 144 18.05 -23.62 -23.09
CA LYS A 144 17.43 -22.59 -23.93
C LYS A 144 17.03 -21.36 -23.12
N GLU A 145 16.36 -21.54 -22.00
CA GLU A 145 15.91 -20.45 -21.12
C GLU A 145 17.11 -19.74 -20.51
N ARG A 146 18.16 -20.50 -20.18
CA ARG A 146 19.44 -19.99 -19.70
C ARG A 146 20.09 -19.08 -20.74
N ALA A 147 20.21 -19.53 -21.99
CA ALA A 147 20.77 -18.72 -23.08
C ALA A 147 19.92 -17.46 -23.36
N GLU A 148 18.59 -17.57 -23.30
CA GLU A 148 17.69 -16.43 -23.43
C GLU A 148 17.88 -15.42 -22.30
N LEU A 149 17.99 -15.87 -21.05
CA LEU A 149 18.23 -15.02 -19.89
C LEU A 149 19.60 -14.34 -19.94
N GLU A 150 20.66 -15.09 -20.26
CA GLU A 150 22.03 -14.54 -20.42
C GLU A 150 22.07 -13.48 -21.54
N SER A 151 21.39 -13.72 -22.65
CA SER A 151 21.27 -12.73 -23.74
C SER A 151 20.52 -11.47 -23.27
N PHE A 152 19.46 -11.64 -22.47
CA PHE A 152 18.69 -10.53 -21.92
C PHE A 152 19.50 -9.69 -20.92
N VAL A 153 20.20 -10.33 -19.98
CA VAL A 153 21.09 -9.66 -19.02
C VAL A 153 22.20 -8.92 -19.76
N THR A 154 22.81 -9.54 -20.77
CA THR A 154 23.86 -8.91 -21.60
C THR A 154 23.32 -7.68 -22.31
N ASN A 155 22.12 -7.76 -22.89
CA ASN A 155 21.45 -6.62 -23.52
C ASN A 155 21.14 -5.51 -22.51
N MET A 156 20.71 -5.84 -21.28
CA MET A 156 20.47 -4.84 -20.23
C MET A 156 21.77 -4.15 -19.79
N LYS A 157 22.87 -4.90 -19.62
CA LYS A 157 24.19 -4.34 -19.27
C LYS A 157 24.72 -3.38 -20.34
N ALA A 158 24.63 -3.78 -21.61
CA ALA A 158 25.03 -2.94 -22.73
C ALA A 158 24.23 -1.64 -22.80
N ARG A 159 22.96 -1.68 -22.37
CA ARG A 159 22.10 -0.49 -22.29
C ARG A 159 22.37 0.37 -21.07
N LEU A 160 22.69 -0.25 -19.94
CA LEU A 160 23.06 0.49 -18.73
C LEU A 160 24.22 1.47 -18.99
N SER A 161 25.19 1.09 -19.83
CA SER A 161 26.31 1.96 -20.20
C SER A 161 25.97 3.05 -21.22
N ASN A 162 24.87 2.92 -21.97
CA ASN A 162 24.50 3.79 -23.10
C ASN A 162 23.00 4.14 -23.14
N ILE A 163 22.38 4.50 -22.00
CA ILE A 163 20.95 4.82 -21.95
C ILE A 163 20.66 6.07 -22.80
N THR A 164 20.00 5.88 -23.95
CA THR A 164 19.64 6.96 -24.87
C THR A 164 18.17 6.83 -25.26
N PHE A 165 17.29 7.50 -24.49
CA PHE A 165 15.84 7.45 -24.67
C PHE A 165 15.33 7.81 -26.10
N ASN A 166 16.15 8.44 -26.93
CA ASN A 166 15.79 8.82 -28.30
C ASN A 166 16.10 7.75 -29.37
N ASP A 167 17.02 6.82 -29.10
CA ASP A 167 17.53 5.84 -30.10
C ASP A 167 17.24 4.39 -29.71
N ASP A 168 16.74 4.18 -28.49
CA ASP A 168 16.45 2.88 -27.95
C ASP A 168 15.20 2.25 -28.61
N ASN A 169 15.31 0.96 -28.97
CA ASN A 169 14.15 0.14 -29.36
C ASN A 169 12.99 0.40 -28.38
N PRO A 170 11.84 0.91 -28.85
CA PRO A 170 10.85 1.61 -28.02
C PRO A 170 10.30 0.79 -26.86
N ASN A 171 10.53 -0.52 -26.85
CA ASN A 171 9.97 -1.43 -25.86
C ASN A 171 10.95 -1.88 -24.76
N THR A 172 12.27 -1.71 -24.91
CA THR A 172 13.21 -2.38 -23.98
C THR A 172 13.28 -1.72 -22.60
N ILE A 173 13.48 -0.40 -22.54
CA ILE A 173 13.48 0.33 -21.26
C ILE A 173 12.10 0.23 -20.57
N PRO A 174 10.97 0.45 -21.27
CA PRO A 174 9.65 0.25 -20.67
C PRO A 174 9.45 -1.15 -20.09
N ASN A 175 9.89 -2.20 -20.81
CA ASN A 175 9.78 -3.58 -20.34
C ASN A 175 10.66 -3.83 -19.11
N ALA A 176 11.87 -3.29 -19.06
CA ALA A 176 12.75 -3.41 -17.89
C ALA A 176 12.20 -2.67 -16.66
N LEU A 177 11.61 -1.49 -16.84
CA LEU A 177 10.94 -0.75 -15.77
C LEU A 177 9.67 -1.46 -15.29
N HIS A 178 8.90 -2.01 -16.23
CA HIS A 178 7.73 -2.82 -15.92
C HIS A 178 8.12 -4.08 -15.13
N PHE A 179 9.22 -4.74 -15.51
CA PHE A 179 9.80 -5.85 -14.76
C PHE A 179 10.12 -5.44 -13.32
N TYR A 180 10.89 -4.37 -13.19
CA TYR A 180 11.34 -3.85 -11.92
C TYR A 180 10.17 -3.65 -10.96
N TYR A 181 9.11 -2.98 -11.45
CA TYR A 181 7.90 -2.75 -10.68
C TYR A 181 7.27 -4.06 -10.20
N LYS A 182 7.01 -5.00 -11.12
CA LYS A 182 6.36 -6.27 -10.80
C LYS A 182 7.18 -7.10 -9.82
N TRP A 183 8.48 -7.23 -10.08
CA TRP A 183 9.41 -7.95 -9.23
C TRP A 183 9.45 -7.36 -7.82
N LYS A 184 9.65 -6.05 -7.68
CA LYS A 184 9.66 -5.39 -6.36
C LYS A 184 8.35 -5.53 -5.61
N ASN A 185 7.22 -5.48 -6.31
CA ASN A 185 5.92 -5.72 -5.69
C ASN A 185 5.79 -7.16 -5.17
N ARG A 186 6.28 -8.16 -5.92
CA ARG A 186 6.27 -9.58 -5.53
C ARG A 186 7.21 -9.89 -4.36
N THR A 187 8.47 -9.46 -4.43
CA THR A 187 9.49 -9.82 -3.44
C THR A 187 9.15 -9.30 -2.04
N ARG A 188 8.42 -8.19 -1.93
CA ARG A 188 8.00 -7.63 -0.64
C ARG A 188 6.52 -7.87 -0.32
N GLN A 189 5.86 -8.78 -1.02
CA GLN A 189 4.43 -9.03 -0.87
C GLN A 189 4.04 -9.47 0.54
N LEU A 190 4.85 -10.29 1.21
CA LEU A 190 4.58 -10.72 2.59
C LEU A 190 4.48 -9.53 3.55
N ARG A 191 5.39 -8.54 3.41
CA ARG A 191 5.34 -7.31 4.21
C ARG A 191 4.08 -6.50 3.90
N ALA A 192 3.73 -6.38 2.61
CA ALA A 192 2.50 -5.70 2.20
C ALA A 192 1.26 -6.38 2.81
N THR A 193 1.18 -7.71 2.78
CA THR A 193 0.06 -8.48 3.36
C THR A 193 -0.05 -8.23 4.87
N ILE A 194 1.06 -8.28 5.61
CA ILE A 194 1.05 -8.01 7.06
C ILE A 194 0.53 -6.59 7.34
N ILE A 195 1.04 -5.59 6.62
CA ILE A 195 0.60 -4.19 6.78
C ILE A 195 -0.89 -4.06 6.42
N LEU A 196 -1.35 -4.77 5.39
CA LEU A 196 -2.75 -4.78 4.97
C LEU A 196 -3.66 -5.37 6.05
N ILE A 197 -3.25 -6.46 6.69
CA ILE A 197 -4.00 -7.06 7.80
C ILE A 197 -4.08 -6.07 8.97
N ILE A 198 -2.95 -5.47 9.38
CA ILE A 198 -2.94 -4.45 10.46
C ILE A 198 -3.85 -3.28 10.10
N THR A 199 -3.80 -2.83 8.85
CA THR A 199 -4.67 -1.76 8.33
C THR A 199 -6.14 -2.16 8.41
N GLY A 200 -6.49 -3.38 8.00
CA GLY A 200 -7.85 -3.90 8.07
C GLY A 200 -8.39 -4.01 9.50
N ILE A 201 -7.56 -4.49 10.44
CA ILE A 201 -7.91 -4.52 11.87
C ILE A 201 -8.12 -3.09 12.40
N GLY A 202 -7.21 -2.17 12.08
CA GLY A 202 -7.32 -0.76 12.48
C GLY A 202 -8.62 -0.11 12.00
N TYR A 203 -8.96 -0.27 10.72
CA TYR A 203 -10.24 0.22 10.19
C TYR A 203 -11.45 -0.46 10.83
N SER A 204 -11.39 -1.77 11.10
CA SER A 204 -12.48 -2.49 11.76
C SER A 204 -12.73 -1.96 13.17
N CYS A 205 -11.66 -1.69 13.93
CA CYS A 205 -11.76 -1.05 15.24
C CYS A 205 -12.40 0.35 15.20
N LEU A 206 -12.19 1.12 14.13
CA LEU A 206 -12.85 2.42 13.96
C LEU A 206 -14.29 2.31 13.45
N LEU A 207 -14.57 1.32 12.61
CA LEU A 207 -15.88 1.13 11.99
C LEU A 207 -16.93 0.66 13.00
N LEU A 208 -16.57 -0.26 13.91
CA LEU A 208 -17.48 -0.79 14.93
C LEU A 208 -18.15 0.31 15.80
N PRO A 209 -17.43 1.23 16.45
CA PRO A 209 -18.03 2.31 17.21
C PRO A 209 -18.79 3.31 16.33
N ALA A 210 -18.36 3.54 15.08
CA ALA A 210 -19.10 4.38 14.14
C ALA A 210 -20.45 3.77 13.75
N LEU A 211 -20.51 2.45 13.52
CA LEU A 211 -21.74 1.71 13.24
C LEU A 211 -22.69 1.71 14.45
N ASP A 212 -22.17 1.58 15.67
CA ASP A 212 -22.96 1.70 16.91
C ASP A 212 -23.64 3.06 17.02
N ILE A 213 -22.89 4.14 16.83
CA ILE A 213 -23.42 5.51 16.86
C ILE A 213 -24.45 5.71 15.74
N PHE A 214 -24.14 5.26 14.52
CA PHE A 214 -25.07 5.35 13.39
C PHE A 214 -26.39 4.62 13.67
N GLN A 215 -26.33 3.40 14.20
CA GLN A 215 -27.50 2.62 14.57
C GLN A 215 -28.35 3.34 15.64
N GLN A 216 -27.71 3.99 16.62
CA GLN A 216 -28.40 4.79 17.63
C GLN A 216 -29.16 5.96 17.02
N VAL A 217 -28.52 6.71 16.11
CA VAL A 217 -29.15 7.84 15.42
C VAL A 217 -30.35 7.39 14.60
N VAL A 218 -30.22 6.29 13.84
CA VAL A 218 -31.33 5.72 13.05
C VAL A 218 -32.50 5.31 13.95
N ARG A 219 -32.23 4.63 15.06
CA ARG A 219 -33.28 4.23 16.01
C ARG A 219 -33.97 5.41 16.67
N MET A 220 -33.21 6.43 17.09
CA MET A 220 -33.78 7.65 17.68
C MET A 220 -34.69 8.37 16.67
N THR A 221 -34.24 8.49 15.43
CA THR A 221 -35.02 9.11 14.35
C THR A 221 -36.30 8.32 14.09
N TYR A 222 -36.21 6.99 14.02
CA TYR A 222 -37.37 6.12 13.83
C TYR A 222 -38.40 6.26 14.96
N ARG A 223 -37.96 6.23 16.23
CA ARG A 223 -38.87 6.43 17.38
C ARG A 223 -39.55 7.79 17.36
N SER A 224 -38.83 8.84 16.96
CA SER A 224 -39.39 10.19 16.84
C SER A 224 -40.45 10.27 15.74
N LEU A 225 -40.35 9.47 14.67
CA LEU A 225 -41.33 9.47 13.58
C LEU A 225 -42.59 8.65 13.93
N VAL A 226 -42.47 7.60 14.74
CA VAL A 226 -43.59 6.71 15.10
C VAL A 226 -44.46 7.28 16.24
N HIS A 227 -43.89 8.12 17.10
CA HIS A 227 -44.62 8.74 18.21
C HIS A 227 -45.20 10.13 17.89
N VAL A 228 -45.17 10.53 16.61
CA VAL A 228 -45.88 11.70 16.07
C VAL A 228 -47.11 11.20 15.31
#